data_AF-A0A6P0N883-F1
#
_entry.id   AF-A0A6P0N883-F1
#
_cell.length_a   1.000
_cell.length_b   1.000
_cell.length_c   1.000
_cell.angle_alpha   90.00
_cell.angle_beta   90.00
_cell.angle_gamma   90.00
#
_symmetry.space_group_name_H-M   'P 1'
#
loop_
_entity.id
_entity.type
_entity.pdbx_description
1 polymer ?
#
loop_
_entity_poly.entity_id
_entity_poly.type
_entity_poly.pdbx_seq_one_letter_code
_entity_poly.pdbx_strand_id
1 'polypeptide(L)' 'VNLPEAWVLRDVFEDWQLDDPDGQPLETFRRVRDEIKERVAKLVDNLS' A
#
# COMPACT_ATOMS: atom_id res chain seq x y z
N VAL A 1 4.44 -13.74 -6.71
CA VAL A 1 4.62 -14.23 -5.33
C VAL A 1 3.55 -15.26 -5.02
N ASN A 2 3.80 -16.25 -4.16
CA ASN A 2 2.80 -17.21 -3.73
C ASN A 2 2.40 -16.85 -2.28
N LEU A 3 1.23 -16.24 -2.12
CA LEU A 3 0.71 -15.81 -0.83
C LEU A 3 -0.28 -16.87 -0.29
N PRO A 4 -0.29 -17.14 1.02
CA PRO A 4 -1.28 -18.03 1.62
C PRO A 4 -2.71 -17.57 1.31
N GLU A 5 -3.61 -18.51 0.98
CA GLU A 5 -5.02 -18.22 0.66
C GLU A 5 -5.72 -17.42 1.79
N ALA A 6 -5.42 -17.75 3.05
CA ALA A 6 -5.98 -17.06 4.21
C ALA A 6 -5.60 -15.56 4.29
N TRP A 7 -4.55 -15.13 3.59
CA TRP A 7 -4.13 -13.72 3.58
C TRP A 7 -4.86 -12.90 2.52
N VAL A 8 -5.29 -13.55 1.42
CA VAL A 8 -5.95 -12.87 0.29
C VAL A 8 -7.48 -12.98 0.34
N LEU A 9 -8.03 -13.98 1.05
CA LEU A 9 -9.47 -14.22 1.14
C LEU A 9 -10.16 -13.46 2.29
N ARG A 10 -9.57 -12.36 2.76
CA ARG A 10 -10.22 -11.50 3.76
C ARG A 10 -11.27 -10.61 3.08
N ASP A 11 -12.24 -10.11 3.86
CA ASP A 11 -13.26 -9.17 3.37
C ASP A 11 -12.65 -7.94 2.66
N VAL A 12 -11.48 -7.50 3.13
CA VAL A 12 -10.68 -6.45 2.49
C VAL A 12 -9.29 -6.99 2.20
N PHE A 13 -8.94 -7.03 0.92
CA PHE A 13 -7.59 -7.29 0.42
C PHE A 13 -7.35 -6.41 -0.79
N GLU A 14 -6.27 -5.64 -0.78
CA GLU A 14 -5.93 -4.70 -1.84
C GLU A 14 -4.44 -4.77 -2.15
N ASP A 15 -4.11 -4.85 -3.43
CA ASP A 15 -2.74 -4.67 -3.91
C ASP A 15 -2.57 -3.22 -4.36
N TRP A 16 -1.67 -2.52 -3.67
CA TRP A 16 -1.41 -1.11 -3.87
C TRP A 16 -0.43 -0.84 -5.01
N GLN A 17 0.32 -1.84 -5.52
CA GLN A 17 1.22 -1.65 -6.67
C GLN A 17 2.16 -0.43 -6.51
N LEU A 18 2.70 -0.22 -5.30
CA LEU A 18 3.64 0.87 -5.03
C LEU A 18 5.06 0.45 -5.44
N ASP A 19 5.83 1.40 -5.96
CA ASP A 19 7.25 1.21 -6.22
C ASP A 19 8.03 1.05 -4.91
N ASP A 20 9.06 0.19 -4.92
CA ASP A 20 10.02 0.11 -3.81
C ASP A 20 10.96 1.32 -3.85
N PRO A 21 10.97 2.18 -2.82
CA PRO A 21 11.85 3.31 -2.79
C PRO A 21 13.29 2.96 -2.40
N ASP A 22 13.59 1.74 -1.93
CA ASP A 22 14.96 1.39 -1.52
C ASP A 22 15.99 1.58 -2.66
N GLY A 23 17.11 2.23 -2.34
CA GLY A 23 18.12 2.61 -3.32
C GLY A 23 17.73 3.70 -4.31
N GLN A 24 16.52 4.27 -4.23
CA GLN A 24 16.05 5.35 -5.11
C GLN A 24 16.35 6.75 -4.55
N PRO A 25 16.29 7.81 -5.38
CA PRO A 25 16.41 9.18 -4.90
C PRO A 25 15.34 9.57 -3.88
N LEU A 26 15.63 10.59 -3.07
CA LEU A 26 14.72 11.09 -2.04
C LEU A 26 13.34 11.53 -2.58
N GLU A 27 13.27 11.98 -3.82
CA GLU A 27 12.00 12.34 -4.47
C GLU A 27 11.08 11.13 -4.62
N THR A 28 11.63 9.95 -4.94
CA THR A 28 10.87 8.70 -5.01
C THR A 28 10.33 8.31 -3.64
N PHE A 29 11.15 8.40 -2.59
CA PHE A 29 10.70 8.17 -1.22
C PHE A 29 9.54 9.08 -0.82
N ARG A 30 9.64 10.38 -1.14
CA ARG A 30 8.59 11.35 -0.82
C ARG A 30 7.30 11.04 -1.57
N ARG A 31 7.39 10.72 -2.86
CA ARG A 31 6.24 10.32 -3.67
C ARG A 31 5.53 9.09 -3.10
N VAL A 32 6.25 7.99 -2.89
CA VAL A 32 5.67 6.74 -2.36
C VAL A 32 5.05 6.96 -0.98
N ARG A 33 5.70 7.71 -0.10
CA ARG A 33 5.15 8.08 1.22
C ARG A 33 3.83 8.84 1.10
N ASP A 34 3.74 9.79 0.18
CA ASP A 34 2.53 10.61 0.00
C ASP A 34 1.38 9.77 -0.58
N GLU A 35 1.68 8.85 -1.51
CA GLU A 35 0.71 7.86 -2.02
C GLU A 35 0.20 6.92 -0.91
N ILE A 36 1.11 6.42 -0.05
CA ILE A 36 0.74 5.61 1.12
C ILE A 36 -0.19 6.41 2.05
N LYS A 37 0.15 7.67 2.32
CA LYS A 37 -0.67 8.54 3.19
C LYS A 37 -2.10 8.68 2.67
N GLU A 38 -2.27 8.94 1.38
CA GLU A 38 -3.59 9.09 0.77
C GLU A 38 -4.41 7.79 0.87
N ARG A 39 -3.79 6.64 0.56
CA ARG A 39 -4.47 5.34 0.56
C ARG A 39 -4.83 4.88 1.97
N VAL A 40 -3.94 5.08 2.94
CA VAL A 40 -4.23 4.80 4.36
C VAL A 40 -5.40 5.65 4.86
N ALA A 41 -5.43 6.94 4.52
CA ALA A 41 -6.54 7.81 4.91
C ALA A 41 -7.88 7.32 4.35
N LYS A 42 -7.93 6.94 3.07
CA LYS A 42 -9.12 6.36 2.44
C LYS A 42 -9.51 5.02 3.06
N LEU A 43 -8.55 4.15 3.36
CA LEU A 43 -8.82 2.86 3.99
C LEU A 43 -9.45 3.04 5.37
N VAL A 44 -8.92 3.94 6.18
CA VAL A 44 -9.46 4.22 7.53
C VAL A 44 -10.88 4.80 7.45
N ASP A 45 -11.14 5.69 6.49
CA ASP A 45 -12.48 6.24 6.23
C ASP A 45 -13.48 5.14 5.86
N ASN A 46 -13.08 4.20 5.00
CA ASN A 46 -13.91 3.06 4.59
C ASN A 46 -14.16 2.02 5.70
N LEU A 47 -13.33 1.99 6.75
CA LEU A 47 -13.43 1.05 7.88
C LEU A 47 -14.17 1.64 9.09
N SER A 48 -14.48 2.94 9.06
CA SER A 48 -15.20 3.65 10.12
C SER A 48 -16.72 3.53 9.94
#